data_AF-A0A225V3F8-F1
#
_entry.id   AF-A0A225V3F8-F1
#
_cell.length_a   1.000
_cell.length_b   1.000
_cell.length_c   1.000
_cell.angle_alpha   90.00
_cell.angle_beta   90.00
_cell.angle_gamma   90.00
#
_symmetry.space_group_name_H-M   'P 1'
#
loop_
_entity.id
_entity.type
_entity.pdbx_description
1 polymer ?
#
loop_
_entity_poly.entity_id
_entity_poly.type
_entity_poly.pdbx_seq_one_letter_code
_entity_poly.pdbx_strand_id
1 'polypeptide(L)'
;MSTCASTANALLIVTLLFRSRPEFEQLSHVVDATSVYLDSSVKLDVAKACKFNSVGLLERIWRQHNVQQIETDQREFQRAISTAIPLQGTELLSWLLDHFRDCFIPSQIVQHAAAQGKWKVLHLFKDKCASWTDTSEFVDGSMSPDVVNLFFQQELDHSRDGSLGMDDLLDFLCCENVERGEIVQRLGLAMKEASKPCVKVEWNSNDIVCAAQNQQIATVKWLYNHSPAYHDIDNTIRAAAGNQDVALVEWLRARYQYGA
;
A
#
# COMPACT_ATOMS: atom_id res chain seq x y z
N MET A 1 14.65 -3.16 23.92
CA MET A 1 13.56 -2.19 24.17
C MET A 1 14.03 -0.94 24.94
N SER A 2 15.20 -0.92 25.60
CA SER A 2 15.63 0.21 26.45
C SER A 2 16.19 1.45 25.74
N THR A 3 16.55 1.39 24.45
CA THR A 3 17.28 2.49 23.79
C THR A 3 16.36 3.61 23.26
N CYS A 4 15.19 3.28 22.70
CA CYS A 4 14.25 4.30 22.17
C CYS A 4 13.53 5.10 23.27
N ALA A 5 13.29 4.49 24.44
CA ALA A 5 12.77 5.23 25.60
C ALA A 5 13.83 6.21 26.14
N SER A 6 15.11 5.83 26.09
CA SER A 6 16.22 6.69 26.52
C SER A 6 16.42 7.91 25.63
N THR A 7 16.19 7.79 24.31
CA THR A 7 16.33 8.91 23.36
C THR A 7 15.17 9.89 23.41
N ALA A 8 13.93 9.40 23.58
CA ALA A 8 12.78 10.26 23.84
C ALA A 8 12.97 11.08 25.14
N ASN A 9 13.54 10.45 26.17
CA ASN A 9 13.92 11.13 27.40
C ASN A 9 15.04 12.16 27.17
N ALA A 10 16.07 11.84 26.36
CA ALA A 10 17.17 12.77 26.08
C ALA A 10 16.70 14.03 25.34
N LEU A 11 15.86 13.90 24.31
CA LEU A 11 15.32 15.04 23.58
C LEU A 11 14.35 15.88 24.43
N LEU A 12 13.57 15.22 25.30
CA LEU A 12 12.73 15.92 26.28
C LEU A 12 13.57 16.69 27.30
N ILE A 13 14.66 16.10 27.80
CA ILE A 13 15.62 16.75 28.71
C ILE A 13 16.23 17.98 28.05
N VAL A 14 16.70 17.86 26.80
CA VAL A 14 17.27 18.97 26.03
C VAL A 14 16.24 20.08 25.81
N THR A 15 15.02 19.71 25.44
CA THR A 15 13.91 20.66 25.29
C THR A 15 13.63 21.40 26.59
N LEU A 16 13.56 20.69 27.72
CA LEU A 16 13.34 21.29 29.04
C LEU A 16 14.54 22.16 29.47
N LEU A 17 15.76 21.71 29.20
CA LEU A 17 17.00 22.41 29.57
C LEU A 17 17.12 23.72 28.81
N PHE A 18 16.91 23.73 27.50
CA PHE A 18 16.91 24.96 26.70
C PHE A 18 15.73 25.87 27.00
N ARG A 19 14.54 25.32 27.32
CA ARG A 19 13.41 26.13 27.80
C ARG A 19 13.68 26.80 29.14
N SER A 20 14.49 26.18 30.00
CA SER A 20 14.89 26.74 31.30
C SER A 20 16.02 27.78 31.20
N ARG A 21 16.64 27.92 30.03
CA ARG A 21 17.81 28.78 29.77
C ARG A 21 17.60 29.61 28.49
N PRO A 22 16.81 30.70 28.57
CA PRO A 22 16.47 31.52 27.41
C PRO A 22 17.69 32.20 26.78
N GLU A 23 18.85 32.22 27.45
CA GLU A 23 20.11 32.70 26.87
C GLU A 23 20.53 31.92 25.61
N PHE A 24 20.10 30.67 25.48
CA PHE A 24 20.34 29.84 24.30
C PHE A 24 19.34 30.09 23.16
N GLU A 25 18.29 30.89 23.37
CA GLU A 25 17.29 31.21 22.33
C GLU A 25 17.93 31.99 21.16
N GLN A 26 18.98 32.78 21.45
CA GLN A 26 19.78 33.48 20.44
C GLN A 26 20.76 32.56 19.69
N LEU A 27 20.94 31.33 20.17
CA LEU A 27 21.87 30.33 19.62
C LEU A 27 21.09 29.11 19.09
N SER A 28 20.09 29.37 18.24
CA SER A 28 19.25 28.32 17.64
C SER A 28 20.06 27.17 17.03
N HIS A 29 21.17 27.48 16.36
CA HIS A 29 22.08 26.48 15.78
C HIS A 29 22.69 25.50 16.82
N VAL A 30 22.90 25.91 18.07
CA VAL A 30 23.39 25.03 19.15
C VAL A 30 22.28 24.11 19.62
N VAL A 31 21.06 24.64 19.75
CA VAL A 31 19.87 23.84 20.08
C VAL A 31 19.62 22.79 19.01
N ASP A 32 19.72 23.18 17.74
CA ASP A 32 19.57 22.30 16.59
C ASP A 32 20.67 21.25 16.54
N ALA A 33 21.94 21.64 16.68
CA ALA A 33 23.08 20.72 16.67
C ALA A 33 23.03 19.71 17.84
N THR A 34 22.65 20.17 19.03
CA THR A 34 22.52 19.30 20.22
C THR A 34 21.36 18.33 20.06
N SER A 35 20.23 18.79 19.50
CA SER A 35 19.08 17.96 19.20
C SER A 35 19.41 16.90 18.15
N VAL A 36 20.09 17.29 17.06
CA VAL A 36 20.56 16.37 16.00
C VAL A 36 21.57 15.36 16.56
N TYR A 37 22.50 15.78 17.42
CA TYR A 37 23.51 14.90 18.02
C TYR A 37 22.89 13.84 18.94
N LEU A 38 21.92 14.24 19.77
CA LEU A 38 21.24 13.34 20.70
C LEU A 38 20.13 12.52 20.03
N ASP A 39 19.77 12.87 18.80
CA ASP A 39 18.82 12.11 18.02
C ASP A 39 19.42 10.79 17.53
N SER A 40 19.34 9.78 18.38
CA SER A 40 19.79 8.43 17.99
C SER A 40 18.80 7.71 17.06
N SER A 41 17.80 8.40 16.50
CA SER A 41 16.91 7.82 15.47
C SER A 41 17.65 7.42 14.20
N VAL A 42 18.86 7.93 13.97
CA VAL A 42 19.78 7.51 12.90
C VAL A 42 20.10 6.01 12.94
N LYS A 43 19.95 5.34 14.09
CA LYS A 43 20.13 3.88 14.24
C LYS A 43 18.83 3.08 14.17
N LEU A 44 17.70 3.74 13.90
CA LEU A 44 16.37 3.13 13.95
C LEU A 44 15.79 3.01 12.55
N ASP A 45 15.81 1.80 12.02
CA ASP A 45 15.18 1.45 10.74
C ASP A 45 13.68 1.81 10.75
N VAL A 46 13.15 2.23 9.60
CA VAL A 46 11.73 2.62 9.42
C VAL A 46 10.78 1.55 9.94
N ALA A 47 11.08 0.27 9.69
CA ALA A 47 10.26 -0.85 10.17
C ALA A 47 10.23 -0.97 11.70
N LYS A 48 11.33 -0.67 12.40
CA LYS A 48 11.36 -0.64 13.87
C LYS A 48 10.64 0.58 14.42
N ALA A 49 10.73 1.71 13.73
CA ALA A 49 10.03 2.93 14.09
C ALA A 49 8.51 2.80 14.00
N CYS A 50 8.00 1.98 13.07
CA CYS A 50 6.57 1.67 12.94
C CYS A 50 5.97 1.09 14.23
N LYS A 51 6.77 0.41 15.08
CA LYS A 51 6.30 -0.11 16.38
C LYS A 51 5.86 0.98 17.36
N PHE A 52 6.32 2.22 17.17
CA PHE A 52 5.94 3.36 18.00
C PHE A 52 4.68 4.07 17.50
N ASN A 53 4.13 3.66 16.35
CA ASN A 53 2.92 4.23 15.74
C ASN A 53 2.92 5.77 15.71
N SER A 54 4.07 6.38 15.38
CA SER A 54 4.28 7.82 15.40
C SER A 54 4.79 8.32 14.06
N VAL A 55 3.94 9.04 13.34
CA VAL A 55 4.27 9.65 12.04
C VAL A 55 5.38 10.69 12.21
N GLY A 56 5.38 11.48 13.28
CA GLY A 56 6.43 12.47 13.54
C GLY A 56 7.82 11.84 13.74
N LEU A 57 7.90 10.64 14.32
CA LEU A 57 9.15 9.88 14.40
C LEU A 57 9.60 9.39 13.01
N LEU A 58 8.65 8.92 12.19
CA LEU A 58 8.93 8.50 10.81
C LEU A 58 9.41 9.66 9.94
N GLU A 59 8.75 10.82 9.99
CA GLU A 59 9.19 12.02 9.28
C GLU A 59 10.61 12.44 9.67
N ARG A 60 10.93 12.35 10.96
CA ARG A 60 12.26 12.71 11.45
C ARG A 60 13.34 11.75 10.95
N ILE A 61 13.07 10.44 10.99
CA ILE A 61 13.96 9.40 10.43
C ILE A 61 14.10 9.62 8.92
N TRP A 62 12.99 9.84 8.22
CA TRP A 62 12.97 10.04 6.78
C TRP A 62 13.75 11.28 6.34
N ARG A 63 13.64 12.41 7.05
CA ARG A 63 14.41 13.63 6.75
C ARG A 63 15.91 13.47 6.99
N GLN A 64 16.31 12.59 7.89
CA GLN A 64 17.72 12.32 8.22
C GLN A 64 18.37 11.34 7.24
N HIS A 65 17.59 10.39 6.71
CA HIS A 65 18.03 9.53 5.62
C HIS A 65 17.96 10.31 4.30
N ASN A 66 19.13 10.67 3.76
CA ASN A 66 19.26 11.49 2.56
C ASN A 66 18.38 10.94 1.41
N VAL A 67 17.64 11.82 0.73
CA VAL A 67 16.63 11.53 -0.32
C VAL A 67 17.17 10.65 -1.46
N GLN A 68 18.49 10.53 -1.58
CA GLN A 68 19.20 9.75 -2.60
C GLN A 68 19.53 8.31 -2.21
N GLN A 69 19.43 7.91 -0.93
CA GLN A 69 19.76 6.55 -0.48
C GLN A 69 18.54 5.67 -0.18
N ILE A 70 17.34 6.24 -0.19
CA ILE A 70 16.08 5.46 -0.19
C ILE A 70 15.60 5.33 -1.63
N GLU A 71 16.47 4.89 -2.54
CA GLU A 71 15.99 4.16 -3.70
C GLU A 71 15.38 2.86 -3.17
N THR A 72 14.08 2.90 -2.88
CA THR A 72 13.17 1.74 -2.91
C THR A 72 13.74 0.47 -2.28
N ASP A 73 14.12 0.50 -1.00
CA ASP A 73 14.33 -0.76 -0.27
C ASP A 73 12.97 -1.40 0.00
N GLN A 74 12.53 -2.14 -1.01
CA GLN A 74 11.33 -2.96 -1.03
C GLN A 74 11.21 -3.85 0.22
N ARG A 75 12.35 -4.30 0.77
CA ARG A 75 12.37 -5.15 1.96
C ARG A 75 12.05 -4.36 3.22
N GLU A 76 12.61 -3.17 3.38
CA GLU A 76 12.29 -2.30 4.50
C GLU A 76 10.83 -1.81 4.43
N PHE A 77 10.32 -1.51 3.24
CA PHE A 77 8.91 -1.20 3.03
C PHE A 77 7.98 -2.34 3.48
N GLN A 78 8.21 -3.56 3.00
CA GLN A 78 7.39 -4.72 3.37
C GLN A 78 7.43 -5.00 4.88
N ARG A 79 8.59 -4.82 5.53
CA ARG A 79 8.72 -4.97 6.98
C ARG A 79 7.97 -3.89 7.74
N ALA A 80 8.03 -2.64 7.27
CA ALA A 80 7.31 -1.52 7.85
C ALA A 80 5.80 -1.72 7.76
N ILE A 81 5.26 -2.06 6.59
CA ILE A 81 3.83 -2.35 6.42
C ILE A 81 3.40 -3.54 7.27
N SER A 82 4.14 -4.65 7.24
CA SER A 82 3.79 -5.84 8.05
C SER A 82 3.76 -5.54 9.54
N THR A 83 4.60 -4.62 10.02
CA THR A 83 4.61 -4.17 11.42
C THR A 83 3.49 -3.19 11.74
N ALA A 84 3.06 -2.39 10.76
CA ALA A 84 2.02 -1.38 10.91
C ALA A 84 0.60 -1.97 10.89
N ILE A 85 0.36 -3.07 10.15
CA ILE A 85 -0.96 -3.71 10.03
C ILE A 85 -1.59 -4.07 11.40
N PRO A 86 -0.89 -4.75 12.32
CA PRO A 86 -1.44 -5.09 13.63
C PRO A 86 -1.83 -3.87 14.46
N LEU A 87 -1.14 -2.74 14.26
CA LEU A 87 -1.34 -1.50 15.01
C LEU A 87 -2.56 -0.70 14.53
N GLN A 88 -3.11 -1.02 13.36
CA GLN A 88 -4.29 -0.36 12.76
C GLN A 88 -4.13 1.16 12.56
N GLY A 89 -2.90 1.68 12.55
CA GLY A 89 -2.61 3.08 12.29
C GLY A 89 -2.78 3.41 10.82
N THR A 90 -3.98 3.84 10.40
CA THR A 90 -4.25 4.23 9.01
C THR A 90 -3.43 5.45 8.59
N GLU A 91 -3.13 6.35 9.52
CA GLU A 91 -2.24 7.50 9.28
C GLU A 91 -0.80 7.06 9.03
N LEU A 92 -0.30 6.11 9.85
CA LEU A 92 1.03 5.52 9.68
C LEU A 92 1.16 4.82 8.33
N LEU A 93 0.15 4.03 7.96
CA LEU A 93 0.12 3.33 6.67
C LEU A 93 -0.02 4.30 5.51
N SER A 94 -0.88 5.32 5.62
CA SER A 94 -0.99 6.38 4.60
C SER A 94 0.37 7.03 4.38
N TRP A 95 1.06 7.39 5.46
CA TRP A 95 2.38 7.97 5.40
C TRP A 95 3.37 7.04 4.68
N LEU A 96 3.39 5.74 5.00
CA LEU A 96 4.26 4.77 4.33
C LEU A 96 3.97 4.68 2.82
N LEU A 97 2.70 4.66 2.42
CA LEU A 97 2.29 4.60 1.01
C LEU A 97 2.65 5.89 0.25
N ASP A 98 2.61 7.04 0.93
CA ASP A 98 2.92 8.34 0.32
C ASP A 98 4.44 8.55 0.16
N HIS A 99 5.27 7.94 1.01
CA HIS A 99 6.73 8.11 1.01
C HIS A 99 7.48 7.03 0.22
N PHE A 100 6.99 5.78 0.22
CA PHE A 100 7.58 4.68 -0.55
C PHE A 100 6.90 4.56 -1.91
N ARG A 101 7.45 5.27 -2.90
CA ARG A 101 6.99 5.23 -4.29
C ARG A 101 7.57 4.02 -5.01
N ASP A 102 6.83 3.46 -5.98
CA ASP A 102 7.23 2.30 -6.81
C ASP A 102 7.49 0.98 -6.05
N CYS A 103 7.09 0.90 -4.78
CA CYS A 103 7.13 -0.33 -4.01
C CYS A 103 5.91 -1.23 -4.27
N PHE A 104 6.02 -2.49 -3.86
CA PHE A 104 5.02 -3.52 -4.10
C PHE A 104 4.52 -4.16 -2.79
N ILE A 105 3.21 -4.33 -2.65
CA ILE A 105 2.58 -5.07 -1.56
C ILE A 105 2.22 -6.45 -2.11
N PRO A 106 2.96 -7.50 -1.72
CA PRO A 106 2.70 -8.84 -2.20
C PRO A 106 1.47 -9.42 -1.51
N SER A 107 0.86 -10.41 -2.13
CA SER A 107 -0.40 -10.99 -1.67
C SER A 107 -0.36 -11.53 -0.24
N GLN A 108 0.80 -11.99 0.25
CA GLN A 108 0.93 -12.48 1.63
C GLN A 108 0.65 -11.37 2.67
N ILE A 109 0.96 -10.10 2.35
CA ILE A 109 0.67 -8.97 3.24
C ILE A 109 -0.83 -8.63 3.22
N VAL A 110 -1.46 -8.70 2.05
CA VAL A 110 -2.91 -8.49 1.88
C VAL A 110 -3.69 -9.57 2.64
N GLN A 111 -3.33 -10.84 2.44
CA GLN A 111 -3.86 -11.99 3.17
C GLN A 111 -3.68 -11.85 4.68
N HIS A 112 -2.52 -11.36 5.13
CA HIS A 112 -2.28 -11.13 6.55
C HIS A 112 -3.22 -10.07 7.14
N ALA A 113 -3.44 -8.95 6.43
CA ALA A 113 -4.40 -7.93 6.85
C ALA A 113 -5.84 -8.45 6.83
N ALA A 114 -6.19 -9.27 5.83
CA ALA A 114 -7.50 -9.91 5.70
C ALA A 114 -7.78 -10.91 6.83
N ALA A 115 -6.80 -11.76 7.17
CA ALA A 115 -6.85 -12.70 8.27
C ALA A 115 -7.04 -12.01 9.64
N GLN A 116 -6.47 -10.81 9.82
CA GLN A 116 -6.66 -10.02 11.04
C GLN A 116 -7.95 -9.18 11.07
N GLY A 117 -8.75 -9.23 10.00
CA GLY A 117 -10.01 -8.49 9.90
C GLY A 117 -9.83 -6.98 9.77
N LYS A 118 -8.67 -6.52 9.34
CA LYS A 118 -8.33 -5.09 9.24
C LYS A 118 -8.85 -4.48 7.93
N TRP A 119 -10.16 -4.56 7.69
CA TRP A 119 -10.76 -4.08 6.44
C TRP A 119 -10.48 -2.60 6.12
N LYS A 120 -10.30 -1.73 7.14
CA LYS A 120 -9.88 -0.33 6.93
C LYS A 120 -8.51 -0.19 6.27
N VAL A 121 -7.60 -1.12 6.56
CA VAL A 121 -6.27 -1.16 5.91
C VAL A 121 -6.42 -1.62 4.46
N LEU A 122 -7.26 -2.62 4.22
CA LEU A 122 -7.56 -3.08 2.85
C LEU A 122 -8.24 -1.98 2.01
N HIS A 123 -9.14 -1.20 2.63
CA HIS A 123 -9.73 -0.02 2.00
C HIS A 123 -8.68 1.02 1.65
N LEU A 124 -7.74 1.30 2.55
CA LEU A 124 -6.64 2.22 2.28
C LEU A 124 -5.76 1.72 1.12
N PHE A 125 -5.46 0.42 1.06
CA PHE A 125 -4.72 -0.18 -0.05
C PHE A 125 -5.48 -0.02 -1.36
N LYS A 126 -6.80 -0.23 -1.35
CA LYS A 126 -7.62 -0.02 -2.55
C LYS A 126 -7.65 1.44 -3.01
N ASP A 127 -7.73 2.39 -2.08
CA ASP A 127 -7.85 3.81 -2.42
C ASP A 127 -6.54 4.43 -2.90
N LYS A 128 -5.40 4.00 -2.34
CA LYS A 128 -4.09 4.64 -2.58
C LYS A 128 -3.15 3.88 -3.51
N CYS A 129 -3.38 2.59 -3.72
CA CYS A 129 -2.47 1.74 -4.47
C CYS A 129 -3.09 1.28 -5.80
N ALA A 130 -2.26 1.10 -6.82
CA ALA A 130 -2.68 0.44 -8.04
C ALA A 130 -2.81 -1.08 -7.80
N SER A 131 -3.86 -1.69 -8.35
CA SER A 131 -3.93 -3.15 -8.40
C SER A 131 -2.87 -3.69 -9.36
N TRP A 132 -2.15 -4.72 -8.94
CA TRP A 132 -1.20 -5.43 -9.77
C TRP A 132 -1.54 -6.90 -9.77
N THR A 133 -1.64 -7.48 -10.95
CA THR A 133 -1.74 -8.93 -11.15
C THR A 133 -0.46 -9.39 -11.81
N ASP A 134 0.17 -10.42 -11.27
CA ASP A 134 1.38 -10.98 -11.86
C ASP A 134 1.05 -11.54 -13.26
N THR A 135 1.48 -10.84 -14.31
CA THR A 135 1.31 -11.30 -15.69
C THR A 135 2.26 -12.45 -16.05
N SER A 136 3.19 -12.82 -15.16
CA SER A 136 4.16 -13.90 -15.42
C SER A 136 3.52 -15.30 -15.40
N GLU A 137 2.32 -15.47 -14.85
CA GLU A 137 1.55 -16.72 -14.96
C GLU A 137 0.80 -16.86 -16.30
N PHE A 138 0.80 -15.83 -17.16
CA PHE A 138 0.01 -15.80 -18.41
C PHE A 138 0.83 -15.92 -19.70
N VAL A 139 2.06 -16.43 -19.62
CA VAL A 139 3.00 -16.58 -20.76
C VAL A 139 2.84 -17.91 -21.50
N ASP A 140 1.64 -18.50 -21.53
CA ASP A 140 1.28 -19.50 -22.54
C ASP A 140 0.32 -18.89 -23.56
N GLY A 141 0.88 -18.06 -24.46
CA GLY A 141 0.48 -17.86 -25.86
C GLY A 141 -0.98 -17.64 -26.25
N SER A 142 -1.92 -17.50 -25.32
CA SER A 142 -3.35 -17.65 -25.56
C SER A 142 -4.18 -16.59 -24.82
N MET A 143 -3.76 -15.33 -24.85
CA MET A 143 -4.68 -14.25 -24.45
C MET A 143 -5.58 -13.87 -25.63
N SER A 144 -6.90 -13.98 -25.41
CA SER A 144 -7.90 -13.33 -26.24
C SER A 144 -7.72 -11.80 -26.16
N PRO A 145 -7.85 -11.07 -27.28
CA PRO A 145 -7.86 -9.60 -27.30
C PRO A 145 -8.83 -8.96 -26.30
N ASP A 146 -9.89 -9.67 -25.90
CA ASP A 146 -10.90 -9.19 -24.97
C ASP A 146 -10.37 -9.01 -23.55
N VAL A 147 -9.41 -9.83 -23.11
CA VAL A 147 -8.81 -9.71 -21.77
C VAL A 147 -7.87 -8.52 -21.72
N VAL A 148 -7.13 -8.26 -22.80
CA VAL A 148 -6.30 -7.06 -22.96
C VAL A 148 -7.18 -5.81 -22.95
N ASN A 149 -8.31 -5.81 -23.65
CA ASN A 149 -9.26 -4.70 -23.63
C ASN A 149 -9.91 -4.46 -22.26
N LEU A 150 -10.23 -5.51 -21.48
CA LEU A 150 -10.72 -5.37 -20.11
C LEU A 150 -9.69 -4.71 -19.18
N PHE A 151 -8.41 -5.06 -19.32
CA PHE A 151 -7.31 -4.41 -18.61
C PHE A 151 -7.19 -2.93 -18.97
N PHE A 152 -7.32 -2.57 -20.25
CA PHE A 152 -7.29 -1.17 -20.69
C PHE A 152 -8.49 -0.37 -20.19
N GLN A 153 -9.70 -0.95 -20.21
CA GLN A 153 -10.92 -0.27 -19.73
C GLN A 153 -10.87 -0.01 -18.22
N GLN A 154 -10.37 -0.97 -17.45
CA GLN A 154 -10.34 -0.86 -15.99
C GLN A 154 -9.34 0.21 -15.52
N GLU A 155 -8.19 0.37 -16.18
CA GLU A 155 -7.21 1.42 -15.85
C GLU A 155 -7.70 2.82 -16.27
N LEU A 156 -8.47 2.93 -17.35
CA LEU A 156 -9.09 4.18 -17.82
C LEU A 156 -10.21 4.67 -16.87
N ASP A 157 -11.01 3.76 -16.31
CA ASP A 157 -12.12 4.11 -15.39
C ASP A 157 -11.63 4.61 -14.01
N HIS A 158 -10.39 4.27 -13.62
CA HIS A 158 -9.75 4.78 -12.38
C HIS A 158 -9.10 6.16 -12.57
N SER A 159 -8.91 6.64 -13.80
CA SER A 159 -8.46 8.00 -14.13
C SER A 159 -9.61 9.01 -14.03
N ARG A 160 -10.32 8.99 -12.89
CA ARG A 160 -11.53 9.79 -12.65
C ARG A 160 -11.23 11.22 -12.17
N ASP A 161 -10.00 11.68 -12.40
CA ASP A 161 -9.51 13.01 -12.04
C ASP A 161 -8.98 13.75 -13.27
N GLY A 162 -9.70 13.62 -14.41
CA GLY A 162 -9.83 14.62 -15.48
C GLY A 162 -8.59 15.31 -16.05
N SER A 163 -7.37 14.81 -15.83
CA SER A 163 -6.14 15.54 -16.15
C SER A 163 -5.53 15.18 -17.51
N LEU A 164 -6.04 14.15 -18.20
CA LEU A 164 -5.65 13.83 -19.57
C LEU A 164 -6.92 13.48 -20.34
N GLY A 165 -7.38 14.41 -21.17
CA GLY A 165 -8.50 14.17 -22.07
C GLY A 165 -8.10 13.11 -23.09
N MET A 166 -9.02 12.19 -23.40
CA MET A 166 -8.85 11.20 -24.47
C MET A 166 -8.39 11.85 -25.79
N ASP A 167 -8.78 13.11 -26.01
CA ASP A 167 -8.42 13.91 -27.18
C ASP A 167 -6.92 14.22 -27.24
N ASP A 168 -6.24 14.45 -26.11
CA ASP A 168 -4.78 14.70 -26.07
C ASP A 168 -3.97 13.42 -26.38
N LEU A 169 -4.46 12.26 -25.90
CA LEU A 169 -3.87 10.95 -26.20
C LEU A 169 -4.12 10.53 -27.66
N LEU A 170 -5.29 10.85 -28.21
CA LEU A 170 -5.60 10.61 -29.61
C LEU A 170 -4.79 11.52 -30.54
N ASP A 171 -4.59 12.80 -30.20
CA ASP A 171 -3.71 13.71 -30.97
C ASP A 171 -2.25 13.24 -30.97
N PHE A 172 -1.75 12.66 -29.87
CA PHE A 172 -0.40 12.09 -29.79
C PHE A 172 -0.24 10.80 -30.62
N LEU A 173 -1.32 10.05 -30.81
CA LEU A 173 -1.35 8.77 -31.54
C LEU A 173 -1.69 8.92 -33.02
N CYS A 174 -2.39 9.98 -33.41
CA CYS A 174 -2.86 10.19 -34.78
C CYS A 174 -1.83 10.85 -35.72
N CYS A 175 -0.63 11.22 -35.24
CA CYS A 175 0.27 12.04 -36.04
C CYS A 175 1.09 11.31 -37.13
N GLU A 176 1.25 9.98 -37.13
CA GLU A 176 1.99 9.29 -38.21
C GLU A 176 1.53 7.82 -38.34
N ASN A 177 1.70 7.21 -39.52
CA ASN A 177 1.39 5.80 -39.80
C ASN A 177 2.29 4.84 -38.97
N VAL A 178 2.01 4.75 -37.68
CA VAL A 178 2.77 3.97 -36.72
C VAL A 178 2.22 2.54 -36.69
N GLU A 179 3.08 1.54 -36.90
CA GLU A 179 2.70 0.13 -36.81
C GLU A 179 2.11 -0.18 -35.42
N ARG A 180 1.11 -1.08 -35.36
CA ARG A 180 0.39 -1.42 -34.10
C ARG A 180 1.31 -1.71 -32.90
N GLY A 181 2.53 -2.22 -33.13
CA GLY A 181 3.50 -2.50 -32.07
C GLY A 181 4.09 -1.24 -31.41
N GLU A 182 4.32 -0.17 -32.16
CA GLU A 182 4.92 1.07 -31.65
C GLU A 182 3.86 1.95 -30.96
N ILE A 183 2.59 1.86 -31.36
CA ILE A 183 1.46 2.45 -30.61
C ILE A 183 1.35 1.85 -29.21
N VAL A 184 1.46 0.51 -29.09
CA VAL A 184 1.38 -0.17 -27.78
C VAL A 184 2.57 0.20 -26.90
N GLN A 185 3.78 0.34 -27.45
CA GLN A 185 4.95 0.80 -26.69
C GLN A 185 4.80 2.25 -26.24
N ARG A 186 4.34 3.15 -27.11
CA ARG A 186 4.16 4.58 -26.79
C ARG A 186 3.01 4.80 -25.81
N LEU A 187 1.92 4.05 -25.92
CA LEU A 187 0.86 4.01 -24.91
C LEU A 187 1.39 3.47 -23.58
N GLY A 188 2.18 2.39 -23.61
CA GLY A 188 2.81 1.84 -22.41
C GLY A 188 3.75 2.83 -21.72
N LEU A 189 4.49 3.63 -22.49
CA LEU A 189 5.36 4.69 -21.95
C LEU A 189 4.55 5.87 -21.42
N ALA A 190 3.56 6.36 -22.18
CA ALA A 190 2.70 7.47 -21.78
C ALA A 190 1.85 7.12 -20.55
N MET A 191 1.36 5.88 -20.44
CA MET A 191 0.69 5.38 -19.23
C MET A 191 1.66 5.23 -18.07
N LYS A 192 2.92 4.85 -18.31
CA LYS A 192 3.96 4.79 -17.27
C LYS A 192 4.36 6.18 -16.78
N GLU A 193 4.34 7.19 -17.64
CA GLU A 193 4.60 8.59 -17.30
C GLU A 193 3.39 9.29 -16.67
N ALA A 194 2.16 8.91 -17.07
CA ALA A 194 0.90 9.43 -16.51
C ALA A 194 0.47 8.73 -15.22
N SER A 195 0.90 7.48 -14.99
CA SER A 195 0.70 6.78 -13.73
C SER A 195 1.57 7.44 -12.66
N LYS A 196 0.93 8.20 -11.76
CA LYS A 196 1.59 8.70 -10.55
C LYS A 196 2.34 7.52 -9.91
N PRO A 197 3.62 7.67 -9.54
CA PRO A 197 4.38 6.58 -8.92
C PRO A 197 3.69 6.18 -7.61
N CYS A 198 2.95 5.09 -7.69
CA CYS A 198 2.07 4.60 -6.64
C CYS A 198 2.51 3.19 -6.26
N VAL A 199 2.28 2.85 -5.01
CA VAL A 199 2.49 1.49 -4.52
C VAL A 199 1.57 0.56 -5.29
N LYS A 200 2.09 -0.61 -5.68
CA LYS A 200 1.32 -1.66 -6.37
C LYS A 200 0.88 -2.71 -5.36
N VAL A 201 -0.35 -3.22 -5.45
CA VAL A 201 -0.88 -4.25 -4.53
C VAL A 201 -1.34 -5.47 -5.31
N GLU A 202 -0.83 -6.64 -4.90
CA GLU A 202 -1.24 -7.93 -5.44
C GLU A 202 -2.44 -8.50 -4.67
N TRP A 203 -3.61 -8.33 -5.26
CA TRP A 203 -4.83 -8.96 -4.79
C TRP A 203 -4.95 -10.36 -5.39
N ASN A 204 -5.37 -11.35 -4.60
CA ASN A 204 -5.63 -12.69 -5.09
C ASN A 204 -6.83 -13.35 -4.45
N SER A 205 -7.21 -14.50 -5.00
CA SER A 205 -8.37 -15.27 -4.57
C SER A 205 -8.28 -15.79 -3.14
N ASN A 206 -7.07 -15.89 -2.59
CA ASN A 206 -6.84 -16.35 -1.23
C ASN A 206 -7.12 -15.25 -0.18
N ASP A 207 -7.18 -13.97 -0.55
CA ASP A 207 -7.45 -12.88 0.40
C ASP A 207 -8.79 -13.08 1.13
N ILE A 208 -9.85 -13.41 0.38
CA ILE A 208 -11.19 -13.66 0.91
C ILE A 208 -11.26 -14.99 1.68
N VAL A 209 -10.52 -16.01 1.24
CA VAL A 209 -10.43 -17.32 1.91
C VAL A 209 -9.75 -17.16 3.27
N CYS A 210 -8.64 -16.43 3.35
CA CYS A 210 -7.94 -16.14 4.60
C CYS A 210 -8.80 -15.38 5.60
N ALA A 211 -9.59 -14.40 5.13
CA ALA A 211 -10.55 -13.71 5.99
C ALA A 211 -11.63 -14.67 6.53
N ALA A 212 -12.16 -15.57 5.70
CA ALA A 212 -13.17 -16.55 6.11
C ALA A 212 -12.63 -17.60 7.08
N GLN A 213 -11.42 -18.11 6.84
CA GLN A 213 -10.72 -19.03 7.75
C GLN A 213 -10.52 -18.45 9.15
N ASN A 214 -10.35 -17.13 9.25
CA ASN A 214 -10.17 -16.42 10.52
C ASN A 214 -11.47 -15.80 11.07
N GLN A 215 -12.63 -16.22 10.56
CA GLN A 215 -13.97 -15.76 11.00
C GLN A 215 -14.16 -14.23 10.89
N GLN A 216 -13.49 -13.59 9.93
CA GLN A 216 -13.54 -12.14 9.71
C GLN A 216 -14.69 -11.77 8.77
N ILE A 217 -15.93 -12.04 9.19
CA ILE A 217 -17.15 -11.89 8.36
C ILE A 217 -17.26 -10.51 7.70
N ALA A 218 -16.99 -9.43 8.45
CA ALA A 218 -17.06 -8.06 7.92
C ALA A 218 -16.05 -7.84 6.78
N THR A 219 -14.85 -8.40 6.93
CA THR A 219 -13.78 -8.32 5.94
C THR A 219 -14.09 -9.19 4.73
N VAL A 220 -14.65 -10.38 4.91
CA VAL A 220 -15.15 -11.23 3.81
C VAL A 220 -16.20 -10.49 2.99
N LYS A 221 -17.20 -9.90 3.65
CA LYS A 221 -18.24 -9.11 2.97
C LYS A 221 -17.67 -7.88 2.27
N TRP A 222 -16.67 -7.23 2.86
CA TRP A 222 -16.01 -6.08 2.23
C TRP A 222 -15.23 -6.51 0.99
N LEU A 223 -14.36 -7.53 1.12
CA LEU A 223 -13.57 -8.09 0.02
C LEU A 223 -14.46 -8.55 -1.13
N TYR A 224 -15.53 -9.29 -0.84
CA TYR A 224 -16.49 -9.74 -1.85
C TYR A 224 -17.06 -8.61 -2.73
N ASN A 225 -17.28 -7.43 -2.15
CA ASN A 225 -17.89 -6.29 -2.85
C ASN A 225 -16.86 -5.31 -3.45
N HIS A 226 -15.61 -5.35 -2.99
CA HIS A 226 -14.64 -4.28 -3.27
C HIS A 226 -13.29 -4.77 -3.80
N SER A 227 -12.95 -6.05 -3.68
CA SER A 227 -11.68 -6.59 -4.16
C SER A 227 -11.69 -6.67 -5.69
N PRO A 228 -10.59 -6.26 -6.36
CA PRO A 228 -10.45 -6.40 -7.81
C PRO A 228 -10.11 -7.83 -8.26
N ALA A 229 -9.73 -8.72 -7.33
CA ALA A 229 -9.32 -10.09 -7.65
C ALA A 229 -10.51 -11.06 -7.77
N TYR A 230 -10.31 -12.14 -8.54
CA TYR A 230 -11.25 -13.26 -8.60
C TYR A 230 -11.48 -13.87 -7.21
N HIS A 231 -12.73 -14.10 -6.84
CA HIS A 231 -13.09 -14.69 -5.55
C HIS A 231 -13.20 -16.22 -5.64
N ASP A 232 -12.39 -16.94 -4.87
CA ASP A 232 -12.56 -18.39 -4.69
C ASP A 232 -13.67 -18.68 -3.68
N ILE A 233 -14.91 -18.54 -4.16
CA ILE A 233 -16.12 -18.68 -3.32
C ILE A 233 -16.26 -20.10 -2.80
N ASP A 234 -15.86 -21.12 -3.56
CA ASP A 234 -15.92 -22.52 -3.15
C ASP A 234 -15.05 -22.80 -1.92
N ASN A 235 -13.78 -22.38 -1.96
CA ASN A 235 -12.89 -22.53 -0.82
C ASN A 235 -13.28 -21.60 0.33
N THR A 236 -13.86 -20.43 0.05
CA THR A 236 -14.41 -19.53 1.08
C THR A 236 -15.59 -20.18 1.81
N ILE A 237 -16.50 -20.86 1.10
CA ILE A 237 -17.63 -21.60 1.70
C ILE A 237 -17.11 -22.78 2.53
N ARG A 238 -16.12 -23.54 2.02
CA ARG A 238 -15.49 -24.63 2.78
C ARG A 238 -14.86 -24.13 4.08
N ALA A 239 -14.14 -23.00 4.03
CA ALA A 239 -13.54 -22.38 5.20
C ALA A 239 -14.61 -21.94 6.22
N ALA A 240 -15.67 -21.26 5.77
CA ALA A 240 -16.77 -20.84 6.64
C ALA A 240 -17.50 -22.04 7.27
N ALA A 241 -17.73 -23.10 6.49
CA ALA A 241 -18.35 -24.33 6.98
C ALA A 241 -17.48 -25.05 8.02
N GLY A 242 -16.16 -25.11 7.82
CA GLY A 242 -15.21 -25.65 8.79
C GLY A 242 -15.23 -24.89 10.12
N ASN A 243 -15.46 -23.58 10.07
CA ASN A 243 -15.63 -22.72 11.25
C ASN A 243 -17.05 -22.72 11.84
N GLN A 244 -17.97 -23.51 11.30
CA GLN A 244 -19.39 -23.55 11.70
C GLN A 244 -20.10 -22.19 11.58
N ASP A 245 -19.62 -21.31 10.70
CA ASP A 245 -20.22 -20.00 10.42
C ASP A 245 -21.36 -20.15 9.41
N VAL A 246 -22.50 -20.66 9.89
CA VAL A 246 -23.69 -20.92 9.08
C VAL A 246 -24.19 -19.63 8.41
N ALA A 247 -24.11 -18.49 9.11
CA ALA A 247 -24.56 -17.21 8.59
C ALA A 247 -23.73 -16.76 7.39
N LEU A 248 -22.40 -16.93 7.42
CA LEU A 248 -21.55 -16.62 6.28
C LEU A 248 -21.76 -17.60 5.12
N VAL A 249 -21.94 -18.89 5.39
CA VAL A 249 -22.24 -19.91 4.36
C VAL A 249 -23.56 -19.58 3.64
N GLU A 250 -24.62 -19.27 4.37
CA GLU A 250 -25.91 -18.87 3.78
C GLU A 250 -25.78 -17.57 2.99
N TRP A 251 -25.05 -16.59 3.52
CA TRP A 251 -24.81 -15.31 2.85
C TRP A 251 -24.06 -15.47 1.51
N LEU A 252 -23.06 -16.36 1.46
CA LEU A 252 -22.30 -16.68 0.25
C LEU A 252 -23.16 -17.47 -0.74
N ARG A 253 -23.89 -18.51 -0.29
CA ARG A 253 -24.76 -19.31 -1.15
C ARG A 253 -25.86 -18.50 -1.82
N ALA A 254 -26.49 -17.59 -1.08
CA ALA A 254 -27.54 -16.72 -1.61
C ALA A 254 -27.05 -15.81 -2.76
N ARG A 255 -25.73 -15.55 -2.84
CA ARG A 255 -25.11 -14.70 -3.86
C ARG A 255 -24.44 -15.50 -4.97
N TYR A 256 -23.93 -16.70 -4.66
CA TYR A 256 -23.29 -17.57 -5.62
C TYR A 256 -24.28 -18.26 -6.58
N GLN A 257 -25.53 -18.50 -6.15
CA GLN A 257 -26.55 -19.19 -6.95
C GLN A 257 -27.08 -18.41 -8.17
N TYR A 258 -26.59 -17.19 -8.45
CA TYR A 258 -26.95 -16.42 -9.65
C TYR A 258 -25.91 -16.49 -10.78
N GLY A 259 -24.86 -17.30 -10.64
CA GLY A 259 -23.89 -17.56 -11.70
C GLY A 259 -23.99 -19.00 -12.22
N ALA A 260 -25.02 -19.28 -13.03
CA ALA A 260 -25.14 -20.48 -13.85
C ALA A 260 -25.31 -20.05 -15.31
#